data_AF-A0A088QED2-F1
#
_entry.id   AF-A0A088QED2-F1
#
_cell.length_a   1.000
_cell.length_b   1.000
_cell.length_c   1.000
_cell.angle_alpha   90.00
_cell.angle_beta   90.00
_cell.angle_gamma   90.00
#
_symmetry.space_group_name_H-M   'P 1'
#
loop_
_entity.id
_entity.type
_entity.pdbx_description
1 polymer ?
#
loop_
_entity_poly.entity_id
_entity_poly.type
_entity_poly.pdbx_seq_one_letter_code
_entity_poly.pdbx_strand_id
1 'polypeptide(L)' 'MLRAEHGLSRAELAKQVEVNPQTIGALERGDHYPSLDLAFRICAVFDLPVEAVFSREEFKPMSSALYRKES' A
#
# COMPACT_ATOMS: atom_id res chain seq x y z
N MET A 1 7.05 -0.16 2.84
CA MET A 1 5.98 -1.02 2.28
C MET A 1 5.01 -1.32 3.40
N LEU A 2 3.79 -0.79 3.34
CA LEU A 2 2.84 -0.71 4.47
C LEU A 2 2.68 -2.02 5.26
N ARG A 3 2.48 -3.16 4.60
CA ARG A 3 2.35 -4.43 5.35
C ARG A 3 3.58 -4.75 6.20
N ALA A 4 4.78 -4.44 5.71
CA ALA A 4 6.02 -4.75 6.41
C ALA A 4 6.24 -3.82 7.61
N GLU A 5 5.82 -2.56 7.49
CA GLU A 5 5.80 -1.60 8.60
C GLU A 5 4.83 -2.05 9.71
N HIS A 6 3.75 -2.72 9.34
CA HIS A 6 2.78 -3.33 10.27
C HIS A 6 3.12 -4.79 10.66
N GLY A 7 4.29 -5.32 10.26
CA GLY A 7 4.69 -6.69 10.59
C GLY A 7 3.87 -7.81 9.94
N LEU A 8 3.04 -7.49 8.94
CA LEU A 8 2.16 -8.44 8.25
C LEU A 8 2.88 -9.12 7.08
N SER A 9 2.73 -10.44 6.97
CA SER A 9 3.03 -11.20 5.76
C SER A 9 2.01 -10.92 4.64
N ARG A 10 2.34 -11.29 3.39
CA ARG A 10 1.38 -11.21 2.28
C ARG A 10 0.13 -12.06 2.53
N ALA A 11 0.31 -13.23 3.14
CA ALA A 11 -0.77 -14.15 3.43
C ALA A 11 -1.72 -13.61 4.50
N GLU A 12 -1.18 -12.94 5.53
CA GLU A 12 -2.00 -12.31 6.57
C GLU A 12 -2.79 -11.13 6.04
N LEU A 13 -2.17 -10.24 5.25
CA LEU A 13 -2.89 -9.14 4.61
C LEU A 13 -3.98 -9.67 3.67
N ALA A 14 -3.66 -10.66 2.84
CA ALA A 14 -4.60 -11.27 1.92
C ALA A 14 -5.81 -11.89 2.64
N LYS A 15 -5.58 -12.53 3.79
CA LYS A 15 -6.65 -13.06 4.63
C LYS A 15 -7.54 -11.95 5.19
N GLN A 16 -6.97 -10.85 5.68
CA GLN A 16 -7.73 -9.73 6.24
C GLN A 16 -8.57 -9.01 5.18
N VAL A 17 -8.08 -8.95 3.94
CA VAL A 17 -8.78 -8.35 2.81
C VAL A 17 -9.35 -9.40 1.85
N GLU A 18 -9.63 -10.60 2.34
CA GLU A 18 -10.35 -11.70 1.66
C GLU A 18 -9.98 -11.92 0.17
N VAL A 19 -8.68 -11.95 -0.13
CA VAL A 19 -8.14 -12.24 -1.46
C VAL A 19 -7.07 -13.33 -1.42
N ASN A 20 -6.61 -13.76 -2.58
CA ASN A 20 -5.46 -14.65 -2.69
C ASN A 20 -4.15 -13.89 -2.37
N PRO A 21 -3.18 -14.48 -1.65
CA PRO A 21 -1.85 -13.89 -1.43
C PRO A 21 -1.13 -13.43 -2.71
N GLN A 22 -1.40 -14.08 -3.85
CA GLN A 22 -0.89 -13.69 -5.17
C GLN A 22 -1.42 -12.31 -5.61
N THR A 23 -2.67 -11.97 -5.26
CA THR A 23 -3.26 -10.65 -5.53
C THR A 23 -2.45 -9.57 -4.82
N ILE A 24 -2.13 -9.75 -3.53
CA ILE A 24 -1.27 -8.81 -2.79
C ILE A 24 0.10 -8.69 -3.45
N GLY A 25 0.71 -9.80 -3.88
CA GLY A 25 1.98 -9.77 -4.59
C GLY A 25 1.92 -9.01 -5.92
N ALA A 26 0.83 -9.16 -6.68
CA ALA A 26 0.62 -8.43 -7.95
C ALA A 26 0.41 -6.93 -7.73
N LEU A 27 -0.34 -6.56 -6.68
CA LEU A 27 -0.52 -5.16 -6.28
C LEU A 27 0.81 -4.52 -5.88
N GLU A 28 1.63 -5.20 -5.07
CA GLU A 28 2.94 -4.69 -4.64
C GLU A 28 3.94 -4.49 -5.81
N ARG A 29 3.78 -5.23 -6.92
CA ARG A 29 4.58 -5.07 -8.14
C ARG A 29 4.01 -4.05 -9.14
N GLY A 30 2.76 -3.61 -8.93
CA GLY A 30 2.04 -2.76 -9.89
C GLY A 30 1.52 -3.51 -11.12
N ASP A 31 1.50 -4.85 -11.09
CA ASP A 31 0.99 -5.66 -12.21
C ASP A 31 -0.54 -5.55 -12.37
N HIS A 32 -1.23 -5.15 -11.29
CA HIS A 32 -2.68 -5.09 -11.24
C HIS A 32 -3.16 -3.89 -10.43
N TYR A 33 -4.29 -3.32 -10.83
CA TYR A 33 -4.98 -2.28 -10.07
C TYR A 33 -6.10 -2.92 -9.24
N PRO A 34 -6.25 -2.57 -7.95
CA PRO A 34 -7.30 -3.12 -7.13
C PRO A 34 -8.67 -2.62 -7.59
N SER A 35 -9.73 -3.38 -7.31
CA SER A 35 -11.08 -2.82 -7.32
C SER A 35 -11.20 -1.75 -6.23
N LEU A 36 -12.19 -0.86 -6.36
CA LEU A 36 -12.44 0.18 -5.35
C LEU A 36 -12.72 -0.43 -3.96
N ASP A 37 -13.48 -1.52 -3.93
CA ASP A 37 -13.75 -2.29 -2.71
C ASP A 37 -12.46 -2.83 -2.06
N LEU A 38 -11.59 -3.46 -2.85
CA LEU A 38 -10.33 -3.99 -2.33
C LEU A 38 -9.42 -2.86 -1.82
N ALA A 39 -9.39 -1.72 -2.51
CA ALA A 39 -8.65 -0.55 -2.07
C ALA A 39 -9.14 -0.07 -0.70
N PHE A 40 -10.45 0.05 -0.49
CA PHE A 40 -11.01 0.46 0.81
C PHE A 40 -10.76 -0.56 1.91
N ARG A 41 -10.85 -1.87 1.63
CA ARG A 41 -10.51 -2.90 2.62
C ARG A 41 -9.04 -2.84 3.04
N ILE A 42 -8.13 -2.60 2.09
CA ILE A 42 -6.70 -2.38 2.39
C ILE A 42 -6.51 -1.11 3.25
N CYS A 43 -7.18 -0.01 2.91
CA CYS A 43 -7.14 1.23 3.70
C CYS A 43 -7.60 1.00 5.15
N ALA A 44 -8.68 0.23 5.34
CA ALA A 44 -9.22 -0.10 6.65
C ALA A 44 -8.25 -0.93 7.50
N VAL A 45 -7.48 -1.85 6.90
CA VAL A 45 -6.46 -2.64 7.62
C VAL A 45 -5.37 -1.75 8.19
N PHE A 46 -5.00 -0.68 7.48
CA PHE A 46 -3.92 0.21 7.91
C PHE A 46 -4.39 1.45 8.66
N ASP A 47 -5.71 1.67 8.78
CA ASP A 47 -6.30 2.89 9.33
C ASP A 47 -5.75 4.16 8.64
N LEU A 48 -5.67 4.12 7.31
CA LEU A 48 -5.14 5.19 6.48
C LEU A 48 -6.12 5.58 5.37
N PRO A 49 -6.14 6.85 4.95
CA PRO A 49 -6.95 7.28 3.82
C PRO A 49 -6.37 6.75 2.48
N VAL A 50 -7.19 6.72 1.44
CA VAL A 50 -6.83 6.10 0.15
C VAL A 50 -5.59 6.73 -0.49
N GLU A 51 -5.44 8.05 -0.39
CA GLU A 51 -4.30 8.80 -0.91
C GLU A 51 -2.98 8.52 -0.18
N ALA A 52 -3.03 7.97 1.04
CA ALA A 52 -1.85 7.55 1.78
C ALA A 52 -1.41 6.12 1.40
N VAL A 53 -2.30 5.32 0.82
CA VAL A 53 -2.06 3.93 0.45
C VAL A 53 -1.80 3.77 -1.05
N PHE A 54 -2.51 4.53 -1.88
CA PHE A 54 -2.48 4.43 -3.32
C PHE A 54 -2.18 5.79 -3.95
N SER A 55 -1.29 5.78 -4.94
CA SER A 55 -0.95 6.95 -5.74
C SER A 55 -0.68 6.52 -7.18
N ARG A 56 -0.96 7.41 -8.13
CA ARG A 56 -0.56 7.23 -9.54
C ARG A 56 0.92 7.56 -9.78
N GLU A 57 1.51 8.29 -8.85
CA GLU A 57 2.94 8.63 -8.83
C GLU A 57 3.63 7.86 -7.70
N GLU A 58 4.91 7.57 -7.87
CA GLU A 58 5.70 6.93 -6.80
C GLU A 58 5.74 7.80 -5.54
N PHE A 59 5.56 7.16 -4.37
CA PHE A 59 5.73 7.83 -3.10
C PHE A 59 7.18 8.28 -2.94
N LYS A 60 7.36 9.58 -2.75
CA LYS A 60 8.68 10.16 -2.53
C LYS A 60 9.23 9.69 -1.19
N PRO A 61 10.50 9.25 -1.11
CA PRO A 61 11.13 8.93 0.16
C PRO A 61 11.08 10.13 1.11
N MET A 62 10.86 9.89 2.41
CA MET A 62 10.83 10.96 3.42
C MET A 62 12.12 11.81 3.43
N SER A 63 13.26 11.21 3.10
CA SER A 63 14.53 11.94 2.94
C SER A 63 14.47 13.05 1.89
N SER A 64 13.74 12.84 0.79
CA SER A 64 13.59 13.85 -0.26
C SER A 64 12.74 15.06 0.17
N ALA A 65 11.85 14.87 1.15
CA ALA A 65 11.07 15.96 1.75
C ALA A 65 11.88 16.70 2.82
N LEU A 66 12.61 15.96 3.65
CA LEU A 66 13.40 16.52 4.77
C LEU A 66 14.65 17.28 4.33
N TYR A 67 15.29 16.88 3.23
CA TYR A 67 16.52 17.50 2.72
C TYR A 67 16.30 18.33 1.45
N ARG A 68 15.06 18.72 1.14
CA ARG A 68 14.81 19.69 0.06
C ARG A 68 15.40 21.03 0.51
N LYS A 69 16.65 21.28 0.10
CA LYS A 69 17.30 22.58 0.24
C LYS A 69 16.45 23.57 -0.55
N GLU A 70 15.73 24.46 0.14
CA GLU A 70 15.18 25.63 -0.51
C GLU A 70 16.34 26.34 -1.22
N SER A 71 16.25 26.42 -2.54
CA SER A 71 17.14 27.22 -3.40
C SER A 71 16.36 28.44 -3.85
#